data_AF-A0A7C3AC71-F1
#
_entry.id   AF-A0A7C3AC71-F1
#
_cell.length_a   1.000
_cell.length_b   1.000
_cell.length_c   1.000
_cell.angle_alpha   90.00
_cell.angle_beta   90.00
_cell.angle_gamma   90.00
#
_symmetry.space_group_name_H-M   'P 1'
#
loop_
_entity.id
_entity.type
_entity.pdbx_description
1 polymer ?
#
loop_
_entity_poly.entity_id
_entity_poly.type
_entity_poly.pdbx_seq_one_letter_code
_entity_poly.pdbx_strand_id
1 'polypeptide(L)'
;MAAMTRSRRTDANWRNNAAIDFSAGHGIPASCLRHMRTAHRASGGRHCSGFSGRPHPCCAQEHEWPRLRRPPQRRRLDAARRISLLPSPGSRVRHATSRGWGENMGGDGTMILEAALACRVAGLSVLPAHLAEKRPALSGWKPFQEHLPGKEQVCAWFKEAEAICIVTGKVSGNLEMMDFDNGGELFDRWAGAVKEQSPGLIDRLVIESSQSGGRHVAYRCRDAVCGNLKLAQRRLETPGGKQYVHRKDADGNQHVIQTLIETRGEGGLFLCAPSPGYKLLQGDFTHLPVLTPGERDVLLSAAWALNEYIPPPEPIPTGCASLARPGDDYSARGDVRAVLVKHGWTLAKPGENEYWRRPGKTNGWSATLKDRIFYVFSSNAAPFEPNKAYSPFAVYAHLEHNGDFAAAARALRAEGYGGDEPAVNLTGIVAVAEVAPPAEPTVPDPGQMPEDLLRVPGFVSEEMDYCLQTAPYPNTVMAFCGALALQAFLAGRKVRDPGDNRT
;
A
#
# COMPACT_ATOMS: atom_id res chain seq x y z
N MET A 1 -43.29 47.13 -11.93
CA MET A 1 -42.00 46.57 -11.51
C MET A 1 -41.81 45.27 -12.25
N ALA A 2 -40.74 45.20 -13.05
CA ALA A 2 -40.59 44.30 -14.18
C ALA A 2 -39.82 43.02 -13.82
N ALA A 3 -40.13 41.93 -14.53
CA ALA A 3 -39.27 40.76 -14.64
C ALA A 3 -39.36 40.19 -16.06
N MET A 4 -38.17 39.98 -16.64
CA MET A 4 -37.77 38.95 -17.62
C MET A 4 -38.45 38.98 -19.01
N THR A 5 -37.80 38.75 -20.16
CA THR A 5 -36.45 38.32 -20.55
C THR A 5 -36.43 38.46 -22.08
N ARG A 6 -35.32 38.87 -22.71
CA ARG A 6 -34.97 38.39 -24.07
C ARG A 6 -33.49 38.60 -24.39
N SER A 7 -32.90 37.51 -24.85
CA SER A 7 -31.57 37.34 -25.43
C SER A 7 -31.47 37.97 -26.83
N ARG A 8 -30.29 38.53 -27.16
CA ARG A 8 -29.61 38.41 -28.48
C ARG A 8 -28.20 39.08 -28.47
N ARG A 9 -27.23 38.32 -29.00
CA ARG A 9 -26.03 38.66 -29.81
C ARG A 9 -25.09 39.82 -29.41
N THR A 10 -23.79 39.51 -29.38
CA THR A 10 -22.67 40.06 -30.21
C THR A 10 -21.40 39.24 -29.90
N ASP A 11 -20.76 38.59 -30.87
CA ASP A 11 -19.65 39.05 -31.74
C ASP A 11 -18.45 39.66 -31.01
N ALA A 12 -17.29 38.98 -31.06
CA ALA A 12 -15.96 39.58 -31.36
C ALA A 12 -14.82 38.55 -31.47
N ASN A 13 -14.23 38.51 -32.66
CA ASN A 13 -12.84 38.24 -33.03
C ASN A 13 -11.78 38.17 -31.92
N TRP A 14 -10.86 37.19 -32.03
CA TRP A 14 -9.44 37.41 -31.80
C TRP A 14 -8.58 36.61 -32.79
N ARG A 15 -7.69 37.33 -33.49
CA ARG A 15 -6.66 36.81 -34.41
C ARG A 15 -5.35 36.58 -33.66
N ASN A 16 -4.59 35.61 -34.14
CA ASN A 16 -3.12 35.45 -34.18
C ASN A 16 -2.27 35.85 -32.96
N ASN A 17 -1.54 34.86 -32.40
CA ASN A 17 -0.08 34.82 -32.53
C ASN A 17 0.53 33.50 -32.03
N ALA A 18 1.60 33.09 -32.71
CA ALA A 18 2.73 32.25 -32.31
C ALA A 18 2.89 30.96 -33.13
N ALA A 19 3.58 31.11 -34.27
CA ALA A 19 4.28 30.03 -34.96
C ALA A 19 5.49 29.58 -34.12
N ILE A 20 5.73 28.28 -34.03
CA ILE A 20 6.99 27.71 -33.56
C ILE A 20 7.63 27.00 -34.75
N ASP A 21 8.71 27.59 -35.22
CA ASP A 21 9.61 27.11 -36.26
C ASP A 21 10.64 26.15 -35.62
N PHE A 22 10.82 24.96 -36.19
CA PHE A 22 11.89 24.02 -35.80
C PHE A 22 12.75 23.74 -37.02
N SER A 23 13.77 24.57 -37.21
CA SER A 23 14.88 24.30 -38.12
C SER A 23 16.21 24.56 -37.41
N ALA A 24 16.90 23.49 -37.02
CA ALA A 24 18.37 23.41 -36.89
C ALA A 24 18.76 22.00 -36.45
N GLY A 25 19.23 21.19 -37.40
CA GLY A 25 19.85 19.90 -37.13
C GLY A 25 21.31 20.05 -36.72
N HIS A 26 21.81 19.13 -35.89
CA HIS A 26 23.20 18.68 -35.83
C HIS A 26 23.18 17.17 -35.56
N GLY A 27 23.86 16.40 -36.41
CA GLY A 27 23.74 14.94 -36.50
C GLY A 27 24.48 14.12 -35.45
N ILE A 28 24.13 12.84 -35.38
CA ILE A 28 24.86 11.80 -34.64
C ILE A 28 25.29 10.72 -35.67
N PRO A 29 26.55 10.24 -35.68
CA PRO A 29 27.05 9.39 -36.76
C PRO A 29 26.65 7.92 -36.60
N ALA A 30 26.27 7.31 -37.72
CA ALA A 30 26.15 5.87 -37.88
C ALA A 30 27.54 5.22 -37.97
N SER A 31 27.80 4.24 -37.11
CA SER A 31 28.90 3.28 -37.32
C SER A 31 28.41 1.85 -37.09
N CYS A 32 28.88 0.98 -37.99
CA CYS A 32 28.83 -0.48 -37.94
C CYS A 32 27.53 -1.21 -38.37
N LEU A 33 27.24 -1.15 -39.67
CA LEU A 33 26.71 -2.27 -40.44
C LEU A 33 27.83 -2.80 -41.36
N ARG A 34 28.31 -4.04 -41.17
CA ARG A 34 28.63 -4.99 -42.27
C ARG A 34 29.01 -6.40 -41.76
N HIS A 35 28.25 -7.35 -42.29
CA HIS A 35 28.67 -8.64 -42.89
C HIS A 35 29.13 -9.79 -41.97
N MET A 36 28.30 -10.84 -41.93
CA MET A 36 28.71 -12.18 -42.36
C MET A 36 27.49 -12.97 -42.89
N ARG A 37 27.57 -13.42 -44.15
CA ARG A 37 26.73 -14.45 -44.79
C ARG A 37 27.59 -15.68 -45.00
N THR A 38 27.05 -16.87 -44.73
CA THR A 38 27.14 -18.17 -45.47
C THR A 38 26.71 -19.29 -44.50
N ALA A 39 25.50 -19.87 -44.59
CA ALA A 39 24.99 -20.89 -45.53
C ALA A 39 25.46 -22.33 -45.24
N HIS A 40 24.59 -23.19 -44.67
CA HIS A 40 24.04 -24.36 -45.38
C HIS A 40 23.04 -25.21 -44.55
N ARG A 41 21.88 -25.47 -45.19
CA ARG A 41 21.06 -26.71 -45.30
C ARG A 41 20.68 -27.51 -44.04
N ALA A 42 19.59 -28.27 -43.99
CA ALA A 42 18.27 -28.35 -44.63
C ALA A 42 17.63 -29.65 -44.06
N SER A 43 16.30 -29.66 -43.92
CA SER A 43 15.35 -30.78 -43.69
C SER A 43 14.57 -30.58 -42.39
N GLY A 44 13.25 -30.70 -42.32
CA GLY A 44 12.21 -31.01 -43.29
C GLY A 44 10.91 -31.07 -42.47
N GLY A 45 9.86 -30.39 -42.92
CA GLY A 45 8.64 -30.21 -42.13
C GLY A 45 7.72 -31.42 -42.03
N ARG A 46 6.67 -31.28 -41.22
CA ARG A 46 5.25 -31.50 -41.60
C ARG A 46 4.31 -31.15 -40.44
N HIS A 47 3.25 -30.42 -40.78
CA HIS A 47 2.02 -30.26 -40.01
C HIS A 47 1.28 -31.60 -39.88
N CYS A 48 0.51 -31.76 -38.79
CA CYS A 48 -0.90 -32.16 -38.86
C CYS A 48 -1.61 -31.97 -37.52
N SER A 49 -2.87 -31.54 -37.64
CA SER A 49 -3.89 -31.24 -36.65
C SER A 49 -4.63 -32.48 -36.11
N GLY A 50 -5.19 -32.38 -34.89
CA GLY A 50 -6.55 -32.88 -34.63
C GLY A 50 -6.76 -33.97 -33.57
N PHE A 51 -7.74 -33.68 -32.69
CA PHE A 51 -8.67 -34.57 -31.97
C PHE A 51 -8.30 -35.27 -30.65
N SER A 52 -8.87 -34.69 -29.57
CA SER A 52 -9.74 -35.29 -28.53
C SER A 52 -9.48 -36.67 -27.92
N GLY A 53 -9.62 -36.74 -26.58
CA GLY A 53 -10.60 -37.66 -25.98
C GLY A 53 -10.12 -38.73 -25.00
N ARG A 54 -10.07 -38.33 -23.71
CA ARG A 54 -10.33 -39.10 -22.47
C ARG A 54 -9.29 -40.12 -21.94
N PRO A 55 -9.26 -40.31 -20.60
CA PRO A 55 -8.11 -40.86 -19.88
C PRO A 55 -8.34 -42.30 -19.37
N HIS A 56 -7.26 -43.04 -19.18
CA HIS A 56 -7.24 -44.25 -18.33
C HIS A 56 -6.08 -44.18 -17.32
N PRO A 57 -6.24 -44.78 -16.13
CA PRO A 57 -5.41 -44.51 -14.96
C PRO A 57 -4.32 -45.56 -14.74
N CYS A 58 -3.50 -45.31 -13.72
CA CYS A 58 -2.52 -46.21 -13.08
C CYS A 58 -1.07 -46.03 -13.56
N CYS A 59 -0.27 -45.30 -12.78
CA CYS A 59 0.90 -45.88 -12.12
C CYS A 59 1.46 -44.89 -11.11
N ALA A 60 1.47 -45.32 -9.84
CA ALA A 60 2.24 -44.69 -8.79
C ALA A 60 3.73 -44.89 -9.08
N GLN A 61 4.48 -43.79 -9.15
CA GLN A 61 5.92 -43.82 -8.94
C GLN A 61 6.30 -42.68 -8.00
N GLU A 62 6.70 -43.10 -6.81
CA GLU A 62 7.31 -42.29 -5.77
C GLU A 62 8.63 -41.73 -6.29
N HIS A 63 8.77 -40.40 -6.30
CA HIS A 63 10.06 -39.76 -6.46
C HIS A 63 10.66 -39.49 -5.08
N GLU A 64 11.61 -40.33 -4.71
CA GLU A 64 12.50 -40.15 -3.57
C GLU A 64 13.28 -38.83 -3.68
N TRP A 65 13.19 -38.01 -2.63
CA TRP A 65 14.04 -36.83 -2.42
C TRP A 65 15.33 -37.23 -1.67
N PRO A 66 16.52 -36.72 -2.05
CA PRO A 66 17.75 -37.05 -1.36
C PRO A 66 17.79 -36.48 0.07
N ARG A 67 18.02 -37.35 1.05
CA ARG A 67 18.23 -37.00 2.46
C ARG A 67 19.48 -36.13 2.62
N LEU A 68 19.29 -34.86 2.98
CA LEU A 68 20.38 -34.00 3.46
C LEU A 68 20.82 -34.43 4.87
N ARG A 69 22.14 -34.59 5.02
CA ARG A 69 22.84 -35.05 6.22
C ARG A 69 22.74 -34.02 7.35
N ARG A 70 22.44 -34.49 8.57
CA ARG A 70 22.50 -33.71 9.82
C ARG A 70 23.95 -33.42 10.21
N PRO A 71 24.28 -32.22 10.74
CA PRO A 71 25.56 -31.99 11.42
C PRO A 71 25.50 -32.48 12.89
N PRO A 72 26.66 -32.76 13.52
CA PRO A 72 26.72 -33.55 14.76
C PRO A 72 26.41 -32.73 16.02
N GLN A 73 25.82 -33.44 16.98
CA GLN A 73 25.53 -32.98 18.34
C GLN A 73 26.81 -32.65 19.12
N ARG A 74 26.89 -31.44 19.68
CA ARG A 74 27.87 -31.12 20.72
C ARG A 74 27.34 -31.59 22.07
N ARG A 75 28.17 -32.37 22.76
CA ARG A 75 27.93 -32.92 24.09
C ARG A 75 27.83 -31.81 25.14
N ARG A 76 26.89 -32.01 26.07
CA ARG A 76 26.82 -31.35 27.38
C ARG A 76 28.07 -31.69 28.21
N LEU A 77 28.58 -30.70 28.93
CA LEU A 77 29.30 -30.91 30.17
C LEU A 77 28.62 -30.07 31.24
N ASP A 78 28.10 -30.76 32.24
CA ASP A 78 27.69 -30.20 33.52
C ASP A 78 28.92 -29.77 34.31
N ALA A 79 28.84 -28.62 34.98
CA ALA A 79 29.58 -28.38 36.22
C ALA A 79 28.82 -27.38 37.07
N ALA A 80 28.28 -27.89 38.17
CA ALA A 80 27.55 -27.16 39.18
C ALA A 80 28.48 -26.52 40.22
N ARG A 81 27.96 -25.45 40.84
CA ARG A 81 28.24 -24.93 42.20
C ARG A 81 29.65 -24.40 42.51
N ARG A 82 29.70 -23.09 42.80
CA ARG A 82 30.27 -22.59 44.07
C ARG A 82 29.58 -21.29 44.51
N ILE A 83 29.38 -21.23 45.81
CA ILE A 83 28.62 -20.28 46.61
C ILE A 83 29.58 -19.20 47.15
N SER A 84 29.02 -17.99 47.35
CA SER A 84 29.40 -16.91 48.28
C SER A 84 30.75 -16.21 48.12
N LEU A 85 30.74 -14.88 47.99
CA LEU A 85 30.87 -13.93 49.11
C LEU A 85 30.83 -12.47 48.58
N LEU A 86 29.99 -11.64 49.20
CA LEU A 86 29.98 -10.18 49.08
C LEU A 86 31.28 -9.59 49.67
N PRO A 87 31.68 -8.36 49.25
CA PRO A 87 31.47 -7.26 50.19
C PRO A 87 31.10 -5.91 49.55
N SER A 88 30.39 -5.10 50.32
CA SER A 88 30.42 -3.62 50.34
C SER A 88 30.69 -3.23 51.81
N PRO A 89 31.10 -2.00 52.21
CA PRO A 89 30.96 -0.72 51.48
C PRO A 89 32.13 0.30 51.61
N GLY A 90 32.08 1.36 50.78
CA GLY A 90 32.38 2.74 51.22
C GLY A 90 33.77 3.32 50.92
N SER A 91 33.83 4.30 50.02
CA SER A 91 34.75 5.44 50.16
C SER A 91 34.27 6.68 49.37
N ARG A 92 34.00 7.75 50.10
CA ARG A 92 33.89 9.15 49.63
C ARG A 92 35.13 9.56 48.83
N VAL A 93 34.93 10.25 47.71
CA VAL A 93 35.92 11.19 47.16
C VAL A 93 35.19 12.48 46.74
N ARG A 94 35.93 13.58 46.90
CA ARG A 94 35.50 14.94 47.20
C ARG A 94 35.12 15.76 45.95
N HIS A 95 34.32 16.79 46.20
CA HIS A 95 34.15 17.95 45.34
C HIS A 95 35.49 18.54 44.90
N ALA A 96 35.64 18.76 43.58
CA ALA A 96 36.59 19.70 43.03
C ALA A 96 35.80 20.73 42.20
N THR A 97 35.72 21.94 42.74
CA THR A 97 35.31 23.14 42.03
C THR A 97 36.43 23.55 41.07
N SER A 98 36.12 23.75 39.79
CA SER A 98 36.96 24.55 38.90
C SER A 98 36.12 25.58 38.17
N ARG A 99 36.65 26.80 38.20
CA ARG A 99 36.09 28.06 37.71
C ARG A 99 35.91 28.04 36.20
N GLY A 100 34.96 28.85 35.75
CA GLY A 100 34.58 29.01 34.36
C GLY A 100 35.69 29.46 33.44
N TRP A 101 35.57 28.98 32.20
CA TRP A 101 36.14 29.53 30.99
C TRP A 101 35.03 29.55 29.96
N GLY A 102 35.00 30.63 29.18
CA GLY A 102 33.85 31.13 28.45
C GLY A 102 33.26 30.24 27.36
N GLU A 103 32.10 30.73 26.91
CA GLU A 103 31.32 30.36 25.75
C GLU A 103 32.13 29.69 24.63
N ASN A 104 31.71 28.50 24.22
CA ASN A 104 32.02 27.96 22.91
C ASN A 104 30.81 27.18 22.38
N MET A 105 30.10 27.80 21.44
CA MET A 105 29.03 27.22 20.62
C MET A 105 29.62 26.15 19.66
N GLY A 106 30.04 25.01 20.20
CA GLY A 106 30.68 23.93 19.43
C GLY A 106 30.35 22.51 19.88
N GLY A 107 29.43 22.33 20.83
CA GLY A 107 29.14 21.02 21.46
C GLY A 107 28.13 20.14 20.72
N ASP A 108 27.14 20.73 20.06
CA ASP A 108 25.97 19.98 19.56
C ASP A 108 26.30 19.14 18.31
N GLY A 109 27.10 19.67 17.38
CA GLY A 109 27.48 18.95 16.16
C GLY A 109 28.35 17.72 16.42
N THR A 110 29.24 17.78 17.42
CA THR A 110 30.09 16.64 17.81
C THR A 110 29.26 15.51 18.42
N MET A 111 28.25 15.85 19.22
CA MET A 111 27.35 14.87 19.85
C MET A 111 26.49 14.11 18.83
N ILE A 112 25.95 14.81 17.82
CA ILE A 112 25.15 14.17 16.76
C ILE A 112 26.02 13.23 15.90
N LEU A 113 27.25 13.64 15.56
CA LEU A 113 28.18 12.80 14.80
C LEU A 113 28.54 11.52 15.57
N GLU A 114 28.85 11.62 16.86
CA GLU A 114 29.16 10.45 17.71
C GLU A 114 27.97 9.48 17.77
N ALA A 115 26.76 10.01 17.97
CA ALA A 115 25.53 9.21 17.97
C ALA A 115 25.28 8.54 16.61
N ALA A 116 25.49 9.26 15.50
CA ALA A 116 25.35 8.71 14.16
C ALA A 116 26.34 7.56 13.91
N LEU A 117 27.60 7.73 14.30
CA LEU A 117 28.62 6.67 14.19
C LEU A 117 28.26 5.46 15.05
N ALA A 118 27.79 5.67 16.29
CA ALA A 118 27.38 4.59 17.18
C ALA A 118 26.18 3.81 16.62
N CYS A 119 25.15 4.50 16.14
CA CYS A 119 23.99 3.89 15.47
C CYS A 119 24.41 3.11 14.22
N ARG A 120 25.30 3.67 13.41
CA ARG A 120 25.84 2.99 12.22
C ARG A 120 26.57 1.70 12.59
N VAL A 121 27.40 1.72 13.65
CA VAL A 121 28.09 0.53 14.16
C VAL A 121 27.09 -0.52 14.66
N ALA A 122 25.98 -0.09 15.26
CA ALA A 122 24.86 -0.96 15.64
C ALA A 122 24.05 -1.50 14.44
N GLY A 123 24.45 -1.19 13.20
CA GLY A 123 23.80 -1.65 11.99
C GLY A 123 22.55 -0.86 11.63
N LEU A 124 22.50 0.44 11.92
CA LEU A 124 21.42 1.33 11.53
C LEU A 124 21.85 2.23 10.38
N SER A 125 20.96 2.38 9.39
CA SER A 125 21.16 3.30 8.26
C SER A 125 20.80 4.72 8.70
N VAL A 126 21.82 5.51 9.02
CA VAL A 126 21.68 6.88 9.57
C VAL A 126 21.96 7.94 8.52
N LEU A 127 21.15 9.01 8.51
CA LEU A 127 21.28 10.10 7.55
C LEU A 127 21.09 11.45 8.25
N PRO A 128 21.76 12.53 7.78
CA PRO A 128 21.46 13.87 8.27
C PRO A 128 20.04 14.27 7.87
N ALA A 129 19.39 15.10 8.69
CA ALA A 129 18.01 15.55 8.44
C ALA A 129 17.86 17.06 8.59
N HIS A 130 16.91 17.63 7.84
CA HIS A 130 16.38 18.96 8.10
C HIS A 130 15.34 18.86 9.21
N LEU A 131 15.60 19.49 10.36
CA LEU A 131 14.77 19.34 11.56
C LEU A 131 13.34 19.85 11.36
N ALA A 132 13.19 21.05 10.80
CA ALA A 132 11.89 21.69 10.60
C ALA A 132 11.00 20.94 9.60
N GLU A 133 11.60 20.43 8.53
CA GLU A 133 10.90 19.75 7.43
C GLU A 133 10.74 18.24 7.67
N LYS A 134 11.45 17.69 8.67
CA LYS A 134 11.46 16.27 9.04
C LYS A 134 11.79 15.33 7.87
N ARG A 135 12.77 15.71 7.03
CA ARG A 135 13.24 14.91 5.88
C ARG A 135 14.75 14.80 5.84
N PRO A 136 15.33 13.78 5.18
CA PRO A 136 16.77 13.69 4.97
C PRO A 136 17.32 14.93 4.26
N ALA A 137 18.48 15.40 4.68
CA ALA A 137 19.20 16.52 4.05
C ALA A 137 19.97 16.10 2.78
N LEU A 138 19.67 14.91 2.24
CA LEU A 138 20.33 14.32 1.08
C LEU A 138 19.30 14.13 -0.04
N SER A 139 19.58 14.71 -1.22
CA SER A 139 18.74 14.56 -2.42
C SER A 139 18.68 13.11 -2.94
N GLY A 140 19.76 12.35 -2.77
CA GLY A 140 19.90 10.96 -3.20
C GLY A 140 19.89 9.95 -2.06
N TRP A 141 18.97 10.06 -1.10
CA TRP A 141 19.00 9.20 0.10
C TRP A 141 18.44 7.78 -0.12
N LYS A 142 17.60 7.56 -1.14
CA LYS A 142 16.91 6.29 -1.38
C LYS A 142 17.81 5.04 -1.43
N PRO A 143 19.03 5.06 -2.00
CA PRO A 143 19.94 3.90 -1.96
C PRO A 143 20.24 3.41 -0.53
N PHE A 144 20.17 4.29 0.47
CA PHE A 144 20.37 3.92 1.88
C PHE A 144 19.17 3.19 2.52
N GLN A 145 18.13 2.90 1.74
CA GLN A 145 17.11 1.89 2.08
C GLN A 145 17.59 0.46 1.82
N GLU A 146 18.67 0.28 1.04
CA GLU A 146 19.18 -1.05 0.68
C GLU A 146 20.56 -1.35 1.28
N HIS A 147 21.39 -0.32 1.52
CA HIS A 147 22.72 -0.47 2.11
C HIS A 147 23.03 0.61 3.16
N LEU A 148 23.86 0.26 4.14
CA LEU A 148 24.33 1.23 5.14
C LEU A 148 25.25 2.27 4.49
N PRO A 149 25.24 3.54 4.95
CA PRO A 149 26.25 4.51 4.54
C PRO A 149 27.64 4.11 5.03
N GLY A 150 28.70 4.50 4.30
CA GLY A 150 30.10 4.35 4.71
C GLY A 150 30.44 5.18 5.95
N LYS A 151 31.49 4.82 6.68
CA LYS A 151 31.93 5.58 7.87
C LYS A 151 32.33 7.00 7.47
N GLU A 152 33.07 7.12 6.38
CA GLU A 152 33.58 8.38 5.84
C GLU A 152 32.44 9.29 5.39
N GLN A 153 31.38 8.70 4.81
CA GLN A 153 30.16 9.42 4.44
C GLN A 153 29.45 9.99 5.66
N VAL A 154 29.24 9.17 6.70
CA VAL A 154 28.64 9.62 7.97
C VAL A 154 29.50 10.74 8.59
N CYS A 155 30.82 10.54 8.69
CA CYS A 155 31.73 11.57 9.18
C CYS A 155 31.66 12.86 8.37
N ALA A 156 31.47 12.81 7.06
CA ALA A 156 31.38 14.00 6.22
C ALA A 156 30.05 14.73 6.39
N TRP A 157 28.93 14.00 6.38
CA TRP A 157 27.59 14.59 6.46
C TRP A 157 27.28 15.22 7.80
N PHE A 158 27.75 14.60 8.90
CA PHE A 158 27.38 15.01 10.25
C PHE A 158 28.31 16.06 10.87
N LYS A 159 29.26 16.64 10.11
CA LYS A 159 30.06 17.78 10.58
C LYS A 159 29.21 19.00 10.92
N GLU A 160 28.17 19.24 10.12
CA GLU A 160 27.30 20.41 10.20
C GLU A 160 25.81 20.03 10.22
N ALA A 161 25.50 18.76 10.50
CA ALA A 161 24.11 18.30 10.52
C ALA A 161 23.39 18.77 11.79
N GLU A 162 22.20 19.33 11.60
CA GLU A 162 21.33 19.79 12.69
C GLU A 162 20.57 18.64 13.38
N ALA A 163 20.35 17.54 12.66
CA ALA A 163 19.55 16.41 13.12
C ALA A 163 19.97 15.10 12.47
N ILE A 164 19.60 13.99 13.12
CA ILE A 164 19.78 12.62 12.67
C ILE A 164 18.42 11.98 12.39
N CYS A 165 18.33 11.26 11.27
CA CYS A 165 17.25 10.32 11.01
C CYS A 165 17.78 8.91 10.72
N ILE A 166 16.93 7.93 10.96
CA ILE A 166 17.23 6.50 10.75
C ILE A 166 16.24 5.95 9.74
N VAL A 167 16.77 5.26 8.73
CA VAL A 167 15.96 4.52 7.75
C VAL A 167 15.56 3.18 8.36
N THR A 168 14.27 2.87 8.31
CA THR A 168 13.69 1.64 8.89
C THR A 168 13.66 0.51 7.87
N GLY A 169 13.32 -0.71 8.32
CA GLY A 169 13.28 -1.90 7.49
C GLY A 169 14.54 -2.76 7.56
N LYS A 170 14.71 -3.60 6.54
CA LYS A 170 15.74 -4.63 6.42
C LYS A 170 17.16 -4.05 6.53
N VAL A 171 17.41 -2.89 5.93
CA VAL A 171 18.73 -2.23 5.97
C VAL A 171 19.21 -1.94 7.40
N SER A 172 18.27 -1.73 8.33
CA SER A 172 18.54 -1.46 9.75
C SER A 172 18.26 -2.67 10.65
N GLY A 173 18.25 -3.88 10.08
CA GLY A 173 18.01 -5.12 10.79
C GLY A 173 16.54 -5.36 11.13
N ASN A 174 15.64 -5.13 10.16
CA ASN A 174 14.18 -5.20 10.32
C ASN A 174 13.67 -4.25 11.41
N LEU A 175 14.25 -3.04 11.48
CA LEU A 175 13.81 -1.99 12.39
C LEU A 175 12.41 -1.52 12.00
N GLU A 176 11.52 -1.42 12.98
CA GLU A 176 10.23 -0.76 12.84
C GLU A 176 10.03 0.20 14.02
N MET A 177 9.40 1.33 13.75
CA MET A 177 9.10 2.34 14.77
C MET A 177 7.61 2.65 14.75
N MET A 178 6.95 2.64 15.91
CA MET A 178 5.57 3.11 16.06
C MET A 178 5.56 4.58 16.48
N ASP A 179 4.95 5.42 15.66
CA ASP A 179 4.84 6.87 15.81
C ASP A 179 3.46 7.20 16.40
N PHE A 180 3.46 7.65 17.66
CA PHE A 180 2.29 8.12 18.39
C PHE A 180 2.21 9.64 18.25
N ASP A 181 1.32 10.06 17.35
CA ASP A 181 1.13 11.45 16.95
C ASP A 181 0.19 12.17 17.94
N ASN A 182 -0.16 13.43 17.67
CA ASN A 182 -1.08 14.25 18.49
C ASN A 182 -0.70 14.31 19.99
N GLY A 183 0.57 14.56 20.28
CA GLY A 183 1.07 14.60 21.66
C GLY A 183 1.13 13.23 22.35
N GLY A 184 0.95 12.13 21.61
CA GLY A 184 1.00 10.78 22.14
C GLY A 184 -0.23 10.42 22.98
N GLU A 185 -1.38 11.04 22.73
CA GLU A 185 -2.60 10.87 23.55
C GLU A 185 -3.06 9.41 23.73
N LEU A 186 -2.74 8.54 22.77
CA LEU A 186 -3.08 7.11 22.81
C LEU A 186 -1.99 6.23 23.44
N PHE A 187 -0.81 6.78 23.73
CA PHE A 187 0.35 6.03 24.20
C PHE A 187 0.08 5.28 25.51
N ASP A 188 -0.48 5.95 26.52
CA ASP A 188 -0.70 5.31 27.84
C ASP A 188 -1.75 4.20 27.78
N ARG A 189 -2.82 4.41 26.99
CA ARG A 189 -3.85 3.37 26.76
C ARG A 189 -3.27 2.17 26.02
N TRP A 190 -2.46 2.43 24.99
CA TRP A 190 -1.76 1.39 24.25
C TRP A 190 -0.78 0.63 25.14
N ALA A 191 0.00 1.34 25.94
CA ALA A 191 0.98 0.78 26.87
C ALA A 191 0.32 -0.15 27.89
N GLY A 192 -0.82 0.26 28.46
CA GLY A 192 -1.65 -0.56 29.35
C GLY A 192 -2.11 -1.85 28.67
N ALA A 193 -2.65 -1.76 27.46
CA ALA A 193 -3.12 -2.91 26.69
C ALA A 193 -1.99 -3.88 26.30
N VAL A 194 -0.79 -3.38 26.00
CA VAL A 194 0.40 -4.22 25.75
C VAL A 194 0.83 -4.94 27.02
N LYS A 195 0.87 -4.24 28.16
CA LYS A 195 1.27 -4.82 29.45
C LYS A 195 0.31 -5.91 29.92
N GLU A 196 -0.99 -5.74 29.66
CA GLU A 196 -2.01 -6.74 29.96
C GLU A 196 -1.84 -8.00 29.09
N GLN A 197 -1.60 -7.83 27.78
CA GLN A 197 -1.48 -8.95 26.84
C GLN A 197 -0.12 -9.67 26.91
N SER A 198 0.95 -8.94 27.22
CA SER A 198 2.32 -9.47 27.28
C SER A 198 3.14 -8.72 28.34
N PRO A 199 3.04 -9.15 29.62
CA PRO A 199 3.79 -8.55 30.71
C PRO A 199 5.31 -8.54 30.43
N GLY A 200 5.96 -7.39 30.65
CA GLY A 200 7.40 -7.22 30.45
C GLY A 200 7.82 -6.88 29.00
N LEU A 201 6.90 -6.93 28.02
CA LEU A 201 7.22 -6.57 26.65
C LEU A 201 7.56 -5.08 26.51
N ILE A 202 6.76 -4.21 27.13
CA ILE A 202 6.94 -2.75 27.02
C ILE A 202 8.26 -2.27 27.62
N ASP A 203 8.71 -2.90 28.70
CA ASP A 203 9.93 -2.51 29.43
C ASP A 203 11.22 -2.74 28.62
N ARG A 204 11.13 -3.53 27.54
CA ARG A 204 12.26 -3.83 26.64
C ARG A 204 12.38 -2.85 25.48
N LEU A 205 11.34 -2.08 25.18
CA LEU A 205 11.27 -1.24 23.98
C LEU A 205 12.17 -0.01 24.11
N VAL A 206 12.59 0.56 22.96
CA VAL A 206 13.27 1.86 22.94
C VAL A 206 12.21 2.93 22.72
N ILE A 207 12.11 3.89 23.65
CA ILE A 207 11.03 4.88 23.65
C ILE A 207 11.64 6.28 23.78
N GLU A 208 11.23 7.19 22.91
CA GLU A 208 11.58 8.61 22.99
C GLU A 208 10.34 9.51 22.87
N SER A 209 10.44 10.74 23.36
CA SER A 209 9.49 11.80 23.04
C SER A 209 9.92 12.54 21.78
N SER A 210 8.95 12.86 20.91
CA SER A 210 9.19 13.68 19.71
C SER A 210 9.00 15.18 19.97
N GLN A 211 9.43 16.02 19.02
CA GLN A 211 9.37 17.49 19.15
C GLN A 211 7.98 18.08 19.38
N SER A 212 6.92 17.35 19.02
CA SER A 212 5.52 17.76 19.21
C SER A 212 4.86 17.09 20.42
N GLY A 213 5.66 16.52 21.32
CA GLY A 213 5.17 15.82 22.52
C GLY A 213 4.71 14.38 22.28
N GLY A 214 4.76 13.88 21.03
CA GLY A 214 4.44 12.51 20.67
C GLY A 214 5.41 11.47 21.25
N ARG A 215 5.25 10.20 20.87
CA ARG A 215 6.16 9.12 21.26
C ARG A 215 6.60 8.33 20.04
N HIS A 216 7.90 8.00 19.98
CA HIS A 216 8.38 6.96 19.08
C HIS A 216 8.71 5.72 19.91
N VAL A 217 8.27 4.56 19.44
CA VAL A 217 8.57 3.26 20.04
C VAL A 217 9.26 2.39 19.00
N ALA A 218 10.56 2.19 19.18
CA ALA A 218 11.41 1.49 18.21
C ALA A 218 11.81 0.08 18.70
N TYR A 219 11.84 -0.85 17.76
CA TYR A 219 12.26 -2.24 17.97
C TYR A 219 12.71 -2.87 16.65
N ARG A 220 13.42 -4.00 16.73
CA ARG A 220 13.67 -4.86 15.57
C ARG A 220 12.70 -6.04 15.60
N CYS A 221 12.29 -6.53 14.43
CA CYS A 221 11.57 -7.78 14.30
C CYS A 221 12.51 -8.89 13.81
N ARG A 222 12.35 -10.12 14.32
CA ARG A 222 13.08 -11.28 13.80
C ARG A 222 12.79 -11.52 12.31
N ASP A 223 11.55 -11.31 11.92
CA ASP A 223 11.08 -11.50 10.55
C ASP A 223 11.04 -10.15 9.81
N ALA A 224 10.99 -10.20 8.48
CA ALA A 224 10.84 -9.01 7.66
C ALA A 224 9.56 -8.23 8.05
N VAL A 225 9.70 -6.92 8.17
CA VAL A 225 8.57 -6.01 8.40
C VAL A 225 8.02 -5.53 7.06
N CYS A 226 6.73 -5.22 7.03
CA CYS A 226 6.12 -4.57 5.88
C CYS A 226 6.49 -3.08 5.84
N GLY A 227 6.02 -2.36 4.81
CA GLY A 227 6.09 -0.91 4.78
C GLY A 227 5.23 -0.24 5.87
N ASN A 228 5.12 1.08 5.79
CA ASN A 228 4.41 1.89 6.78
C ASN A 228 2.93 1.49 6.90
N LEU A 229 2.44 1.33 8.13
CA LEU A 229 1.05 0.99 8.44
C LEU A 229 0.36 2.14 9.17
N LYS A 230 -0.90 2.43 8.82
CA LYS A 230 -1.77 3.28 9.65
C LYS A 230 -2.51 2.36 10.63
N LEU A 231 -2.27 2.54 11.93
CA LEU A 231 -2.79 1.64 12.96
C LEU A 231 -4.02 2.22 13.67
N ALA A 232 -4.00 3.52 13.97
CA ALA A 232 -5.13 4.21 14.58
C ALA A 232 -5.33 5.58 13.93
N GLN A 233 -6.58 5.87 13.59
CA GLN A 233 -7.01 7.09 12.91
C GLN A 233 -8.31 7.61 13.53
N ARG A 234 -8.56 8.92 13.39
CA ARG A 234 -9.77 9.62 13.82
C ARG A 234 -10.29 10.49 12.69
N ARG A 235 -11.61 10.48 12.50
CA ARG A 235 -12.31 11.45 11.63
C ARG A 235 -12.51 12.76 12.39
N LEU A 236 -12.09 13.87 11.80
CA LEU A 236 -12.30 15.21 12.33
C LEU A 236 -13.10 16.04 11.30
N GLU A 237 -14.13 16.74 11.76
CA GLU A 237 -14.91 17.64 10.89
C GLU A 237 -14.17 18.96 10.63
N THR A 238 -13.42 19.45 11.61
CA THR A 238 -12.60 20.66 11.48
C THR A 238 -11.20 20.40 12.05
N PRO A 239 -10.17 20.26 11.20
CA PRO A 239 -8.81 20.11 11.71
C PRO A 239 -8.23 21.41 12.26
N GLY A 240 -7.46 21.30 13.35
CA GLY A 240 -6.53 22.34 13.78
C GLY A 240 -5.07 22.00 13.40
N GLY A 241 -4.27 23.02 13.10
CA GLY A 241 -2.81 23.01 13.24
C GLY A 241 -1.94 22.31 12.18
N LYS A 242 -2.41 21.31 11.44
CA LYS A 242 -1.65 20.65 10.34
C LYS A 242 -2.35 20.82 8.98
N GLN A 243 -1.61 20.74 7.87
CA GLN A 243 -2.21 20.59 6.54
C GLN A 243 -2.81 19.18 6.42
N TYR A 244 -4.09 19.11 6.10
CA TYR A 244 -4.79 17.84 5.90
C TYR A 244 -5.43 17.81 4.51
N VAL A 245 -5.59 16.59 3.98
CA VAL A 245 -6.39 16.36 2.77
C VAL A 245 -7.86 16.32 3.18
N HIS A 246 -8.62 17.31 2.72
CA HIS A 246 -10.07 17.38 2.92
C HIS A 246 -10.77 16.31 2.08
N ARG A 247 -11.72 15.63 2.71
CA ARG A 247 -12.58 14.63 2.11
C ARG A 247 -14.04 15.05 2.28
N LYS A 248 -14.91 14.57 1.40
CA LYS A 248 -16.36 14.73 1.51
C LYS A 248 -16.98 13.37 1.76
N ASP A 249 -17.95 13.30 2.67
CA ASP A 249 -18.79 12.11 2.81
C ASP A 249 -19.96 12.13 1.81
N ALA A 250 -20.84 11.13 1.89
CA ALA A 250 -21.99 10.97 1.01
C ALA A 250 -22.99 12.15 1.12
N ASP A 251 -23.06 12.79 2.29
CA ASP A 251 -23.93 13.94 2.56
C ASP A 251 -23.27 15.28 2.16
N GLY A 252 -22.03 15.24 1.66
CA GLY A 252 -21.27 16.41 1.23
C GLY A 252 -20.51 17.12 2.35
N ASN A 253 -20.54 16.61 3.57
CA ASN A 253 -19.85 17.19 4.72
C ASN A 253 -18.34 17.00 4.61
N GLN A 254 -17.60 18.07 4.90
CA GLN A 254 -16.15 18.00 4.90
C GLN A 254 -15.62 17.34 6.17
N HIS A 255 -14.60 16.51 6.00
CA HIS A 255 -13.86 15.94 7.10
C HIS A 255 -12.42 15.67 6.69
N VAL A 256 -11.57 15.41 7.67
CA VAL A 256 -10.22 14.90 7.48
C VAL A 256 -10.01 13.65 8.32
N ILE A 257 -9.04 12.83 7.91
CA ILE A 257 -8.63 11.66 8.67
C ILE A 257 -7.27 11.96 9.29
N GLN A 258 -7.26 12.14 10.60
CA GLN A 258 -6.04 12.31 11.37
C GLN A 258 -5.47 10.92 11.71
N THR A 259 -4.17 10.73 11.47
CA THR A 259 -3.46 9.54 11.96
C THR A 259 -2.99 9.79 13.38
N LEU A 260 -3.29 8.88 14.30
CA LEU A 260 -2.88 8.94 15.71
C LEU A 260 -1.74 7.99 16.01
N ILE A 261 -1.74 6.81 15.37
CA ILE A 261 -0.65 5.83 15.48
C ILE A 261 -0.33 5.28 14.08
N GLU A 262 0.94 5.30 13.70
CA GLU A 262 1.43 4.63 12.49
C GLU A 262 2.76 3.91 12.72
N THR A 263 3.12 3.00 11.82
CA THR A 263 4.47 2.44 11.77
C THR A 263 5.33 3.12 10.71
N ARG A 264 6.63 3.23 10.99
CA ARG A 264 7.69 3.38 10.01
C ARG A 264 8.36 2.02 9.83
N GLY A 265 8.01 1.34 8.74
CA GLY A 265 8.45 -0.01 8.40
C GLY A 265 9.48 -0.01 7.26
N GLU A 266 9.46 -1.01 6.38
CA GLU A 266 10.34 -1.07 5.21
C GLU A 266 10.26 0.21 4.35
N GLY A 267 11.42 0.80 4.04
CA GLY A 267 11.53 2.05 3.27
C GLY A 267 11.09 3.32 4.02
N GLY A 268 10.66 3.19 5.27
CA GLY A 268 10.33 4.31 6.15
C GLY A 268 11.58 5.01 6.72
N LEU A 269 11.37 6.14 7.38
CA LEU A 269 12.40 6.85 8.15
C LEU A 269 11.77 7.62 9.30
N PHE A 270 12.57 7.95 10.31
CA PHE A 270 12.19 8.86 11.38
C PHE A 270 13.38 9.62 11.94
N LEU A 271 13.13 10.84 12.44
CA LEU A 271 14.11 11.59 13.23
C LEU A 271 14.12 11.07 14.65
N CYS A 272 15.28 11.11 15.31
CA CYS A 272 15.45 10.57 16.66
C CYS A 272 16.45 11.37 17.49
N ALA A 273 16.52 11.08 18.79
CA ALA A 273 17.54 11.59 19.68
C ALA A 273 18.96 11.25 19.15
N PRO A 274 19.94 12.17 19.24
CA PRO A 274 19.92 13.42 20.00
C PRO A 274 19.48 14.66 19.20
N SER A 275 18.72 14.51 18.11
CA SER A 275 18.20 15.68 17.36
C SER A 275 17.43 16.63 18.29
N PRO A 276 17.51 17.96 18.11
CA PRO A 276 16.79 18.90 18.96
C PRO A 276 15.29 18.62 19.01
N GLY A 277 14.71 18.61 20.21
CA GLY A 277 13.30 18.27 20.44
C GLY A 277 13.00 16.77 20.55
N TYR A 278 13.98 15.88 20.35
CA TYR A 278 13.85 14.44 20.61
C TYR A 278 14.58 14.06 21.89
N LYS A 279 13.93 13.30 22.76
CA LYS A 279 14.52 12.88 24.04
C LYS A 279 14.23 11.42 24.31
N LEU A 280 15.31 10.64 24.43
CA LEU A 280 15.25 9.24 24.81
C LEU A 280 14.71 9.12 26.25
N LEU A 281 13.64 8.34 26.42
CA LEU A 281 12.96 8.09 27.69
C LEU A 281 13.27 6.69 28.22
N GLN A 282 13.46 5.72 27.33
CA GLN A 282 13.73 4.32 27.67
C GLN A 282 14.60 3.67 26.60
N GLY A 283 15.52 2.81 27.02
CA GLY A 283 16.35 2.00 26.13
C GLY A 283 17.46 2.82 25.45
N ASP A 284 17.99 2.27 24.36
CA ASP A 284 19.10 2.82 23.58
C ASP A 284 18.98 2.34 22.12
N PHE A 285 19.05 3.26 21.15
CA PHE A 285 19.00 2.92 19.73
C PHE A 285 20.14 1.99 19.30
N THR A 286 21.29 2.03 19.97
CA THR A 286 22.40 1.11 19.65
C THR A 286 22.17 -0.32 20.16
N HIS A 287 21.16 -0.52 21.01
CA HIS A 287 20.79 -1.80 21.62
C HIS A 287 19.29 -2.10 21.49
N LEU A 288 18.75 -1.97 20.27
CA LEU A 288 17.34 -2.25 19.99
C LEU A 288 16.96 -3.72 20.30
N PRO A 289 15.84 -3.98 21.00
CA PRO A 289 15.38 -5.33 21.24
C PRO A 289 14.96 -6.00 19.93
N VAL A 290 15.22 -7.30 19.79
CA VAL A 290 14.71 -8.11 18.68
C VAL A 290 13.47 -8.87 19.16
N LEU A 291 12.31 -8.45 18.66
CA LEU A 291 11.02 -9.06 18.96
C LEU A 291 10.73 -10.25 18.05
N THR A 292 10.01 -11.21 18.59
CA THR A 292 9.36 -12.26 17.80
C THR A 292 8.16 -11.68 17.02
N PRO A 293 7.73 -12.35 15.94
CA PRO A 293 6.51 -11.95 15.24
C PRO A 293 5.27 -11.91 16.15
N GLY A 294 5.18 -12.82 17.13
CA GLY A 294 4.09 -12.83 18.11
C GLY A 294 4.10 -11.61 19.04
N GLU A 295 5.27 -11.17 19.50
CA GLU A 295 5.40 -9.95 20.31
C GLU A 295 5.06 -8.70 19.48
N ARG A 296 5.55 -8.63 18.23
CA ARG A 296 5.18 -7.56 17.29
C ARG A 296 3.67 -7.51 17.09
N ASP A 297 3.03 -8.66 16.87
CA ASP A 297 1.59 -8.76 16.70
C ASP A 297 0.82 -8.22 17.92
N VAL A 298 1.33 -8.37 19.14
CA VAL A 298 0.72 -7.76 20.34
C VAL A 298 0.77 -6.24 20.27
N LEU A 299 1.93 -5.66 19.91
CA LEU A 299 2.09 -4.20 19.79
C LEU A 299 1.12 -3.60 18.77
N LEU A 300 1.03 -4.23 17.58
CA LEU A 300 0.17 -3.74 16.51
C LEU A 300 -1.32 -3.96 16.84
N SER A 301 -1.68 -5.12 17.40
CA SER A 301 -3.06 -5.43 17.77
C SER A 301 -3.59 -4.45 18.83
N ALA A 302 -2.75 -4.12 19.83
CA ALA A 302 -3.07 -3.12 20.85
C ALA A 302 -3.31 -1.73 20.23
N ALA A 303 -2.54 -1.34 19.21
CA ALA A 303 -2.72 -0.06 18.53
C ALA A 303 -3.99 -0.04 17.66
N TRP A 304 -4.24 -1.10 16.89
CA TRP A 304 -5.48 -1.23 16.10
C TRP A 304 -6.74 -1.22 16.95
N ALA A 305 -6.67 -1.71 18.19
CA ALA A 305 -7.81 -1.65 19.10
C ALA A 305 -8.19 -0.23 19.53
N LEU A 306 -7.30 0.75 19.38
CA LEU A 306 -7.56 2.16 19.65
C LEU A 306 -7.98 2.94 18.40
N ASN A 307 -8.17 2.27 17.26
CA ASN A 307 -8.62 2.91 16.03
C ASN A 307 -10.07 3.38 16.15
N GLU A 308 -10.32 4.64 15.82
CA GLU A 308 -11.66 5.25 15.91
C GLU A 308 -12.33 5.39 14.54
N TYR A 309 -11.55 5.27 13.46
CA TYR A 309 -12.03 5.43 12.09
C TYR A 309 -11.90 4.12 11.31
N ILE A 310 -13.04 3.61 10.82
CA ILE A 310 -13.09 2.47 9.90
C ILE A 310 -13.43 3.03 8.52
N PRO A 311 -12.59 2.81 7.50
CA PRO A 311 -12.94 3.23 6.15
C PRO A 311 -14.19 2.48 5.67
N PRO A 312 -15.06 3.13 4.88
CA PRO A 312 -16.16 2.41 4.25
C PRO A 312 -15.59 1.28 3.38
N PRO A 313 -16.27 0.12 3.30
CA PRO A 313 -15.85 -0.95 2.41
C PRO A 313 -15.83 -0.44 0.97
N GLU A 314 -14.89 -0.95 0.17
CA GLU A 314 -14.87 -0.62 -1.26
C GLU A 314 -16.20 -1.01 -1.90
N PRO A 315 -16.80 -0.12 -2.72
CA PRO A 315 -18.00 -0.47 -3.44
C PRO A 315 -17.70 -1.63 -4.37
N ILE A 316 -18.49 -2.71 -4.26
CA ILE A 316 -18.43 -3.83 -5.20
C ILE A 316 -18.91 -3.30 -6.56
N PRO A 317 -18.22 -3.60 -7.68
CA PRO A 317 -18.59 -3.11 -9.01
C PRO A 317 -20.08 -3.31 -9.29
N THR A 318 -20.82 -2.22 -9.45
CA THR A 318 -22.27 -2.23 -9.65
C THR A 318 -22.63 -2.43 -11.12
N GLY A 319 -23.36 -3.49 -11.42
CA GLY A 319 -24.47 -3.41 -12.38
C GLY A 319 -25.73 -2.98 -11.63
N CYS A 320 -26.36 -1.87 -12.06
CA CYS A 320 -27.59 -1.23 -11.57
C CYS A 320 -27.91 -1.29 -10.06
N ALA A 321 -27.96 -0.12 -9.42
CA ALA A 321 -28.33 0.05 -8.02
C ALA A 321 -29.85 -0.12 -7.83
N SER A 322 -30.28 -1.26 -7.30
CA SER A 322 -31.57 -1.37 -6.61
C SER A 322 -31.40 -2.18 -5.33
N LEU A 323 -32.08 -1.75 -4.26
CA LEU A 323 -32.14 -2.40 -2.94
C LEU A 323 -32.78 -3.81 -2.96
N ALA A 324 -33.05 -4.35 -4.15
CA ALA A 324 -33.58 -5.69 -4.37
C ALA A 324 -32.49 -6.77 -4.59
N ARG A 325 -31.21 -6.39 -4.61
CA ARG A 325 -30.12 -7.33 -4.88
C ARG A 325 -29.81 -8.20 -3.65
N PRO A 326 -29.64 -9.52 -3.81
CA PRO A 326 -29.35 -10.45 -2.71
C PRO A 326 -28.13 -10.05 -1.86
N GLY A 327 -27.07 -9.53 -2.48
CA GLY A 327 -25.87 -9.09 -1.78
C GLY A 327 -26.05 -7.85 -0.90
N ASP A 328 -26.89 -6.90 -1.33
CA ASP A 328 -27.19 -5.70 -0.55
C ASP A 328 -28.07 -6.06 0.65
N ASP A 329 -29.09 -6.90 0.43
CA ASP A 329 -29.95 -7.43 1.49
C ASP A 329 -29.15 -8.26 2.51
N TYR A 330 -28.27 -9.14 2.05
CA TYR A 330 -27.36 -9.86 2.95
C TYR A 330 -26.42 -8.92 3.72
N SER A 331 -25.92 -7.87 3.07
CA SER A 331 -25.12 -6.85 3.75
C SER A 331 -25.90 -6.16 4.87
N ALA A 332 -27.20 -5.91 4.66
CA ALA A 332 -28.08 -5.30 5.65
C ALA A 332 -28.48 -6.24 6.80
N ARG A 333 -28.87 -7.50 6.53
CA ARG A 333 -29.45 -8.39 7.56
C ARG A 333 -28.80 -9.77 7.72
N GLY A 334 -27.89 -10.19 6.84
CA GLY A 334 -27.21 -11.48 6.89
C GLY A 334 -26.33 -11.70 8.14
N ASP A 335 -26.08 -12.94 8.53
CA ASP A 335 -25.23 -13.25 9.69
C ASP A 335 -23.77 -13.50 9.29
N VAL A 336 -23.00 -12.42 9.22
CA VAL A 336 -21.55 -12.49 8.93
C VAL A 336 -20.77 -13.25 10.01
N ARG A 337 -21.24 -13.26 11.27
CA ARG A 337 -20.51 -13.91 12.38
C ARG A 337 -20.56 -15.42 12.23
N ALA A 338 -21.71 -15.97 11.85
CA ALA A 338 -21.84 -17.38 11.53
C ALA A 338 -20.89 -17.81 10.41
N VAL A 339 -20.76 -17.01 9.35
CA VAL A 339 -19.82 -17.28 8.25
C VAL A 339 -18.38 -17.27 8.75
N LEU A 340 -17.98 -16.25 9.52
CA LEU A 340 -16.64 -16.18 10.09
C LEU A 340 -16.31 -17.41 10.94
N VAL A 341 -17.20 -17.79 11.86
CA VAL A 341 -17.03 -18.95 12.74
C VAL A 341 -16.95 -20.26 11.93
N LYS A 342 -17.81 -20.43 10.92
CA LYS A 342 -17.79 -21.60 10.03
C LYS A 342 -16.43 -21.79 9.35
N HIS A 343 -15.75 -20.69 9.01
CA HIS A 343 -14.43 -20.70 8.38
C HIS A 343 -13.27 -20.58 9.38
N GLY A 344 -13.51 -20.90 10.66
CA GLY A 344 -12.47 -21.04 11.68
C GLY A 344 -11.99 -19.73 12.31
N TRP A 345 -12.65 -18.60 12.02
CA TRP A 345 -12.41 -17.38 12.76
C TRP A 345 -13.01 -17.47 14.16
N THR A 346 -12.34 -16.88 15.14
CA THR A 346 -12.80 -16.90 16.54
C THR A 346 -12.98 -15.49 17.07
N LEU A 347 -14.11 -15.25 17.75
CA LEU A 347 -14.35 -13.99 18.45
C LEU A 347 -13.43 -13.94 19.68
N ALA A 348 -12.43 -13.07 19.63
CA ALA A 348 -11.46 -12.89 20.70
C ALA A 348 -11.98 -11.97 21.81
N LYS A 349 -12.73 -10.92 21.44
CA LYS A 349 -13.34 -9.98 22.39
C LYS A 349 -14.65 -9.42 21.82
N PRO A 350 -15.78 -9.56 22.53
CA PRO A 350 -17.05 -8.93 22.14
C PRO A 350 -17.09 -7.44 22.52
N GLY A 351 -18.02 -6.70 21.93
CA GLY A 351 -18.26 -5.28 22.22
C GLY A 351 -18.86 -4.54 21.02
N GLU A 352 -18.94 -3.21 21.10
CA GLU A 352 -19.32 -2.37 19.94
C GLU A 352 -18.34 -2.53 18.77
N ASN A 353 -17.05 -2.70 19.08
CA ASN A 353 -16.02 -3.12 18.15
C ASN A 353 -15.59 -4.54 18.53
N GLU A 354 -16.01 -5.51 17.74
CA GLU A 354 -15.66 -6.91 17.96
C GLU A 354 -14.28 -7.23 17.42
N TYR A 355 -13.49 -7.98 18.16
CA TYR A 355 -12.14 -8.38 17.76
C TYR A 355 -12.13 -9.84 17.34
N TRP A 356 -11.71 -10.09 16.10
CA TRP A 356 -11.75 -11.40 15.47
C TRP A 356 -10.35 -11.91 15.20
N ARG A 357 -10.13 -13.19 15.51
CA ARG A 357 -8.85 -13.88 15.32
C ARG A 357 -8.96 -14.84 14.14
N ARG A 358 -7.99 -14.74 13.23
CA ARG A 358 -7.90 -15.59 12.04
C ARG A 358 -7.61 -17.05 12.40
N PRO A 359 -7.99 -18.01 11.54
CA PRO A 359 -7.64 -19.42 11.71
C PRO A 359 -6.13 -19.63 11.92
N GLY A 360 -5.78 -20.52 12.84
CA GLY A 360 -4.38 -20.88 13.12
C GLY A 360 -3.57 -19.88 13.96
N LYS A 361 -4.13 -18.71 14.32
CA LYS A 361 -3.52 -17.78 15.29
C LYS A 361 -3.98 -18.14 16.71
N THR A 362 -3.07 -18.10 17.68
CA THR A 362 -3.36 -18.47 19.08
C THR A 362 -3.61 -17.25 19.99
N ASN A 363 -2.85 -16.16 19.81
CA ASN A 363 -2.92 -14.97 20.67
C ASN A 363 -3.21 -13.70 19.86
N GLY A 364 -3.84 -12.68 20.47
CA GLY A 364 -4.23 -11.42 19.81
C GLY A 364 -5.40 -11.57 18.83
N TRP A 365 -5.60 -10.58 17.97
CA TRP A 365 -6.64 -10.56 16.92
C TRP A 365 -6.03 -10.24 15.54
N SER A 366 -6.84 -10.26 14.49
CA SER A 366 -6.42 -10.09 13.09
C SER A 366 -7.37 -9.23 12.25
N ALA A 367 -8.58 -9.03 12.76
CA ALA A 367 -9.60 -8.20 12.16
C ALA A 367 -10.51 -7.62 13.23
N THR A 368 -11.27 -6.59 12.86
CA THR A 368 -12.36 -6.03 13.66
C THR A 368 -13.67 -6.09 12.90
N LEU A 369 -14.78 -6.28 13.62
CA LEU A 369 -16.14 -6.15 13.08
C LEU A 369 -16.88 -5.07 13.86
N LYS A 370 -17.16 -3.95 13.21
CA LYS A 370 -17.92 -2.82 13.77
C LYS A 370 -18.85 -2.27 12.70
N ASP A 371 -20.07 -1.93 13.07
CA ASP A 371 -21.11 -1.43 12.14
C ASP A 371 -21.27 -2.34 10.90
N ARG A 372 -21.14 -3.65 11.11
CA ARG A 372 -21.18 -4.72 10.09
C ARG A 372 -20.03 -4.68 9.06
N ILE A 373 -19.05 -3.81 9.23
CA ILE A 373 -17.85 -3.74 8.38
C ILE A 373 -16.75 -4.60 9.00
N PHE A 374 -16.28 -5.59 8.24
CA PHE A 374 -15.18 -6.45 8.63
C PHE A 374 -13.86 -5.87 8.11
N TYR A 375 -13.07 -5.28 9.00
CA TYR A 375 -11.78 -4.69 8.66
C TYR A 375 -10.64 -5.66 9.00
N VAL A 376 -9.95 -6.14 7.97
CA VAL A 376 -8.83 -7.07 8.12
C VAL A 376 -7.54 -6.29 8.01
N PHE A 377 -6.72 -6.32 9.04
CA PHE A 377 -5.43 -5.63 9.07
C PHE A 377 -4.23 -6.59 9.00
N SER A 378 -4.48 -7.89 9.12
CA SER A 378 -3.43 -8.90 9.08
C SER A 378 -3.05 -9.31 7.66
N SER A 379 -1.75 -9.40 7.37
CA SER A 379 -1.21 -9.89 6.08
C SER A 379 -1.33 -11.39 5.88
N ASN A 380 -1.61 -12.16 6.93
CA ASN A 380 -1.71 -13.63 6.88
C ASN A 380 -3.16 -14.09 7.08
N ALA A 381 -4.12 -13.37 6.50
CA ALA A 381 -5.55 -13.60 6.66
C ALA A 381 -6.26 -13.93 5.33
N ALA A 382 -5.61 -14.74 4.48
CA ALA A 382 -6.20 -15.22 3.24
C ALA A 382 -7.61 -15.81 3.48
N PRO A 383 -8.60 -15.55 2.62
CA PRO A 383 -8.51 -14.87 1.31
C PRO A 383 -8.51 -13.33 1.35
N PHE A 384 -8.48 -12.70 2.53
CA PHE A 384 -8.56 -11.26 2.67
C PHE A 384 -7.20 -10.57 2.48
N GLU A 385 -7.25 -9.39 1.88
CA GLU A 385 -6.11 -8.48 1.74
C GLU A 385 -5.91 -7.70 3.06
N PRO A 386 -4.65 -7.43 3.44
CA PRO A 386 -4.37 -6.64 4.63
C PRO A 386 -4.79 -5.18 4.47
N ASN A 387 -5.21 -4.59 5.58
CA ASN A 387 -5.64 -3.20 5.75
C ASN A 387 -6.87 -2.82 4.91
N LYS A 388 -7.78 -3.77 4.68
CA LYS A 388 -8.97 -3.60 3.83
C LYS A 388 -10.27 -3.85 4.59
N ALA A 389 -11.26 -3.02 4.29
CA ALA A 389 -12.62 -3.13 4.80
C ALA A 389 -13.49 -3.95 3.84
N TYR A 390 -14.23 -4.91 4.38
CA TYR A 390 -15.13 -5.80 3.65
C TYR A 390 -16.56 -5.65 4.18
N SER A 391 -17.53 -5.60 3.28
CA SER A 391 -18.95 -5.73 3.62
C SER A 391 -19.28 -7.18 3.99
N PRO A 392 -20.40 -7.45 4.68
CA PRO A 392 -20.81 -8.83 4.98
C PRO A 392 -20.95 -9.70 3.73
N PHE A 393 -21.45 -9.14 2.62
CA PHE A 393 -21.53 -9.87 1.36
C PHE A 393 -20.16 -10.17 0.78
N ALA A 394 -19.19 -9.25 0.86
CA ALA A 394 -17.84 -9.53 0.42
C ALA A 394 -17.17 -10.62 1.27
N VAL A 395 -17.39 -10.63 2.59
CA VAL A 395 -16.93 -11.71 3.47
C VAL A 395 -17.53 -13.06 3.05
N TYR A 396 -18.85 -13.11 2.82
CA TYR A 396 -19.54 -14.31 2.34
C TYR A 396 -19.01 -14.78 0.98
N ALA A 397 -18.85 -13.87 0.02
CA ALA A 397 -18.35 -14.20 -1.31
C ALA A 397 -16.92 -14.75 -1.26
N HIS A 398 -16.03 -14.12 -0.48
CA HIS A 398 -14.64 -14.58 -0.34
C HIS A 398 -14.53 -15.95 0.34
N LEU A 399 -15.29 -16.20 1.40
CA LEU A 399 -15.17 -17.42 2.20
C LEU A 399 -15.96 -18.60 1.62
N GLU A 400 -17.19 -18.39 1.15
CA GLU A 400 -18.06 -19.46 0.65
C GLU A 400 -17.88 -19.72 -0.86
N HIS A 401 -17.51 -18.69 -1.63
CA HIS A 401 -17.49 -18.74 -3.10
C HIS A 401 -16.15 -18.34 -3.71
N ASN A 402 -15.05 -18.35 -2.93
CA ASN A 402 -13.69 -18.01 -3.39
C ASN A 402 -13.58 -16.64 -4.10
N GLY A 403 -14.42 -15.68 -3.72
CA GLY A 403 -14.49 -14.35 -4.34
C GLY A 403 -15.36 -14.27 -5.60
N ASP A 404 -16.08 -15.33 -5.97
CA ASP A 404 -17.10 -15.27 -7.02
C ASP A 404 -18.38 -14.62 -6.49
N PHE A 405 -18.46 -13.31 -6.66
CA PHE A 405 -19.62 -12.51 -6.25
C PHE A 405 -20.91 -12.90 -6.98
N ALA A 406 -20.84 -13.43 -8.21
CA ALA A 406 -22.02 -13.82 -8.98
C ALA A 406 -22.58 -15.16 -8.49
N ALA A 407 -21.72 -16.13 -8.18
CA ALA A 407 -22.11 -17.36 -7.49
C ALA A 407 -22.70 -17.06 -6.10
N ALA A 408 -22.05 -16.18 -5.35
CA ALA A 408 -22.51 -15.76 -4.03
C ALA A 408 -23.90 -15.12 -4.06
N ALA A 409 -24.16 -14.20 -4.98
CA ALA A 409 -25.47 -13.57 -5.12
C ALA A 409 -26.58 -14.58 -5.50
N ARG A 410 -26.27 -15.58 -6.34
CA ARG A 410 -27.22 -16.64 -6.71
C ARG A 410 -27.56 -17.54 -5.51
N ALA A 411 -26.56 -17.93 -4.73
CA ALA A 411 -26.76 -18.73 -3.52
C ALA A 411 -27.62 -17.97 -2.50
N LEU A 412 -27.31 -16.70 -2.25
CA LEU A 412 -28.09 -15.84 -1.36
C LEU A 412 -29.54 -15.67 -1.83
N ARG A 413 -29.79 -15.58 -3.15
CA ARG A 413 -31.16 -15.53 -3.67
C ARG A 413 -31.94 -16.82 -3.37
N ALA A 414 -31.30 -17.99 -3.48
CA ALA A 414 -31.91 -19.26 -3.13
C ALA A 414 -32.21 -19.38 -1.61
N GLU A 415 -31.41 -18.70 -0.78
CA GLU A 415 -31.62 -18.57 0.67
C GLU A 415 -32.68 -17.49 1.04
N GLY A 416 -33.30 -16.84 0.06
CA GLY A 416 -34.35 -15.84 0.27
C GLY A 416 -33.84 -14.43 0.56
N TYR A 417 -32.61 -14.10 0.15
CA TYR A 417 -32.10 -12.72 0.16
C TYR A 417 -32.39 -12.00 -1.16
N GLY A 418 -32.71 -10.71 -1.05
CA GLY A 418 -33.14 -9.85 -2.15
C GLY A 418 -34.66 -9.74 -2.25
N GLY A 419 -35.12 -8.79 -3.06
CA GLY A 419 -36.55 -8.58 -3.27
C GLY A 419 -37.13 -9.54 -4.32
N ASP A 420 -38.37 -9.95 -4.10
CA ASP A 420 -39.28 -10.30 -5.18
C ASP A 420 -39.61 -9.00 -5.92
N GLU A 421 -38.74 -8.57 -6.84
CA GLU A 421 -39.23 -7.75 -7.93
C GLU A 421 -40.36 -8.58 -8.59
N PRO A 422 -41.57 -8.04 -8.77
CA PRO A 422 -42.55 -8.71 -9.59
C PRO A 422 -41.85 -9.00 -10.90
N ALA A 423 -41.79 -10.29 -11.27
CA ALA A 423 -41.24 -10.73 -12.53
C ALA A 423 -41.65 -9.69 -13.57
N VAL A 424 -40.65 -9.00 -14.15
CA VAL A 424 -40.85 -7.94 -15.14
C VAL A 424 -42.06 -8.35 -15.95
N ASN A 425 -43.15 -7.58 -15.89
CA ASN A 425 -44.42 -8.00 -16.45
C ASN A 425 -44.25 -8.08 -17.97
N LEU A 426 -43.79 -9.26 -18.40
CA LEU A 426 -43.50 -9.62 -19.78
C LEU A 426 -44.80 -9.83 -20.54
N THR A 427 -45.98 -9.66 -19.94
CA THR A 427 -47.25 -9.86 -20.65
C THR A 427 -47.39 -8.87 -21.82
N GLY A 428 -46.75 -7.70 -21.77
CA GLY A 428 -46.62 -6.79 -22.92
C GLY A 428 -45.67 -7.27 -24.04
N ILE A 429 -44.82 -8.26 -23.76
CA ILE A 429 -43.85 -8.88 -24.69
C ILE A 429 -44.32 -10.27 -25.15
N VAL A 430 -44.98 -11.03 -24.27
CA VAL A 430 -45.48 -12.40 -24.52
C VAL A 430 -46.84 -12.39 -25.24
N ALA A 431 -47.65 -11.34 -25.12
CA ALA A 431 -48.87 -11.20 -25.92
C ALA A 431 -48.59 -10.99 -27.43
N VAL A 432 -47.33 -10.79 -27.82
CA VAL A 432 -46.90 -10.74 -29.24
C VAL A 432 -46.47 -12.14 -29.73
N ALA A 433 -46.41 -13.16 -28.87
CA ALA A 433 -45.82 -14.46 -29.19
C ALA A 433 -46.76 -15.44 -29.94
N GLU A 434 -48.03 -15.11 -30.19
CA GLU A 434 -48.90 -15.93 -31.06
C GLU A 434 -48.95 -15.44 -32.52
N VAL A 435 -48.20 -14.40 -32.87
CA VAL A 435 -47.96 -14.06 -34.28
C VAL A 435 -46.48 -14.23 -34.51
N ALA A 436 -46.12 -15.17 -35.40
CA ALA A 436 -44.76 -15.38 -35.83
C ALA A 436 -44.10 -14.02 -36.13
N PRO A 437 -42.93 -13.70 -35.54
CA PRO A 437 -42.30 -12.42 -35.78
C PRO A 437 -42.04 -12.28 -37.28
N PRO A 438 -42.33 -11.12 -37.90
CA PRO A 438 -41.83 -10.86 -39.25
C PRO A 438 -40.31 -11.01 -39.20
N ALA A 439 -39.76 -11.70 -40.20
CA ALA A 439 -38.33 -11.90 -40.33
C ALA A 439 -37.60 -10.57 -40.05
N GLU A 440 -36.59 -10.60 -39.18
CA GLU A 440 -35.71 -9.45 -38.97
C GLU A 440 -35.30 -8.94 -40.35
N PRO A 441 -35.37 -7.62 -40.63
CA PRO A 441 -34.79 -7.10 -41.85
C PRO A 441 -33.32 -7.47 -41.79
N THR A 442 -32.91 -8.43 -42.61
CA THR A 442 -31.52 -8.81 -42.80
C THR A 442 -30.83 -7.55 -43.28
N VAL A 443 -30.15 -6.84 -42.39
CA VAL A 443 -29.27 -5.75 -42.78
C VAL A 443 -28.24 -6.42 -43.68
N PRO A 444 -28.18 -6.10 -44.98
CA PRO A 444 -27.18 -6.67 -45.86
C PRO A 444 -25.82 -6.34 -45.25
N ASP A 445 -24.90 -7.31 -45.22
CA ASP A 445 -23.51 -7.03 -44.87
C ASP A 445 -23.07 -5.79 -45.66
N PRO A 446 -22.69 -4.68 -44.99
CA PRO A 446 -22.31 -3.45 -45.67
C PRO A 446 -21.06 -3.62 -46.54
N GLY A 447 -20.41 -4.79 -46.48
CA GLY A 447 -19.24 -5.12 -47.23
C GLY A 447 -17.98 -4.54 -46.59
N GLN A 448 -16.86 -4.68 -47.30
CA GLN A 448 -15.60 -4.09 -46.85
C GLN A 448 -15.69 -2.56 -46.88
N MET A 449 -15.15 -1.93 -45.85
CA MET A 449 -15.12 -0.47 -45.77
C MET A 449 -14.32 0.10 -46.95
N PRO A 450 -14.89 1.04 -47.72
CA PRO A 450 -14.18 1.70 -48.81
C PRO A 450 -12.83 2.30 -48.37
N GLU A 451 -11.79 2.15 -49.20
CA GLU A 451 -10.42 2.56 -48.85
C GLU A 451 -10.28 4.07 -48.63
N ASP A 452 -11.11 4.88 -49.28
CA ASP A 452 -11.20 6.32 -49.10
C ASP A 452 -11.70 6.70 -47.70
N LEU A 453 -12.53 5.87 -47.06
CA LEU A 453 -12.99 6.10 -45.69
C LEU A 453 -11.94 5.77 -44.62
N LEU A 454 -10.87 5.06 -45.00
CA LEU A 454 -9.69 4.89 -44.13
C LEU A 454 -8.87 6.19 -44.04
N ARG A 455 -9.13 7.19 -44.89
CA ARG A 455 -8.44 8.48 -44.87
C ARG A 455 -9.30 9.55 -44.22
N VAL A 456 -9.08 9.77 -42.93
CA VAL A 456 -9.73 10.86 -42.19
C VAL A 456 -8.79 12.07 -42.18
N PRO A 457 -9.18 13.23 -42.76
CA PRO A 457 -8.31 14.40 -42.85
C PRO A 457 -7.80 14.91 -41.49
N GLY A 458 -6.64 15.57 -41.51
CA GLY A 458 -5.98 16.09 -40.31
C GLY A 458 -5.12 15.02 -39.62
N PHE A 459 -5.07 15.07 -38.28
CA PHE A 459 -4.16 14.27 -37.46
C PHE A 459 -4.14 12.78 -37.80
N VAL A 460 -5.31 12.17 -38.04
CA VAL A 460 -5.39 10.74 -38.39
C VAL A 460 -4.63 10.44 -39.68
N SER A 461 -4.83 11.23 -40.73
CA SER A 461 -4.13 11.02 -42.01
C SER A 461 -2.63 11.31 -41.91
N GLU A 462 -2.22 12.31 -41.13
CA GLU A 462 -0.81 12.64 -40.91
C GLU A 462 -0.06 11.50 -40.20
N GLU A 463 -0.65 10.93 -39.15
CA GLU A 463 -0.09 9.79 -38.43
C GLU A 463 -0.06 8.53 -39.30
N MET A 464 -1.12 8.31 -40.09
CA MET A 464 -1.15 7.23 -41.07
C MET A 464 -0.02 7.36 -42.10
N ASP A 465 0.22 8.55 -42.63
CA ASP A 465 1.29 8.79 -43.61
C ASP A 465 2.67 8.50 -43.01
N TYR A 466 2.90 8.92 -41.76
CA TYR A 466 4.12 8.62 -41.04
C TYR A 466 4.31 7.10 -40.83
N CYS A 467 3.26 6.40 -40.36
CA CYS A 467 3.28 4.95 -40.17
C CYS A 467 3.55 4.21 -41.49
N LEU A 468 2.91 4.61 -42.59
CA LEU A 468 3.08 4.00 -43.89
C LEU A 468 4.47 4.28 -44.50
N GLN A 469 5.05 5.45 -44.26
CA GLN A 469 6.38 5.82 -44.75
C GLN A 469 7.51 5.07 -44.02
N THR A 470 7.31 4.75 -42.74
CA THR A 470 8.36 4.19 -41.88
C THR A 470 8.23 2.67 -41.67
N ALA A 471 7.07 2.08 -41.93
CA ALA A 471 6.84 0.66 -41.73
C ALA A 471 7.63 -0.20 -42.74
N PRO A 472 8.35 -1.24 -42.27
CA PRO A 472 8.97 -2.24 -43.16
C PRO A 472 7.95 -2.96 -44.06
N TYR A 473 6.70 -3.05 -43.60
CA TYR A 473 5.57 -3.63 -44.34
C TYR A 473 4.34 -2.71 -44.19
N PRO A 474 4.17 -1.73 -45.10
CA PRO A 474 3.06 -0.77 -45.02
C PRO A 474 1.70 -1.46 -45.14
N ASN A 475 0.78 -1.15 -44.22
CA ASN A 475 -0.60 -1.65 -44.23
C ASN A 475 -1.56 -0.53 -43.81
N THR A 476 -2.45 -0.15 -44.73
CA THR A 476 -3.34 1.01 -44.57
C THR A 476 -4.36 0.85 -43.45
N VAL A 477 -4.91 -0.36 -43.25
CA VAL A 477 -5.91 -0.63 -42.20
C VAL A 477 -5.25 -0.56 -40.83
N MET A 478 -4.06 -1.14 -40.67
CA MET A 478 -3.33 -1.09 -39.41
C MET A 478 -2.86 0.33 -39.08
N ALA A 479 -2.42 1.09 -40.07
CA ALA A 479 -2.07 2.51 -39.90
C ALA A 479 -3.28 3.34 -39.44
N PHE A 480 -4.45 3.12 -40.05
CA PHE A 480 -5.70 3.78 -39.66
C PHE A 480 -6.12 3.45 -38.22
N CYS A 481 -6.15 2.16 -37.86
CA CYS A 481 -6.48 1.72 -36.51
C CYS A 481 -5.49 2.27 -35.47
N GLY A 482 -4.19 2.30 -35.79
CA GLY A 482 -3.16 2.87 -34.93
C GLY A 482 -3.35 4.37 -34.71
N ALA A 483 -3.62 5.12 -35.77
CA ALA A 483 -3.86 6.57 -35.71
C ALA A 483 -5.12 6.90 -34.88
N LEU A 484 -6.22 6.15 -35.03
CA LEU A 484 -7.42 6.31 -34.21
C LEU A 484 -7.16 5.99 -32.73
N ALA A 485 -6.41 4.93 -32.45
CA ALA A 485 -6.06 4.56 -31.07
C ALA A 485 -5.19 5.65 -30.41
N LEU A 486 -4.24 6.22 -31.14
CA LEU A 486 -3.41 7.32 -30.66
C LEU A 486 -4.24 8.58 -30.40
N GLN A 487 -5.13 8.94 -31.33
CA GLN A 487 -6.03 10.08 -31.14
C GLN A 487 -6.93 9.90 -29.91
N ALA A 488 -7.51 8.71 -29.72
CA ALA A 488 -8.34 8.40 -28.56
C ALA A 488 -7.53 8.49 -27.25
N PHE A 489 -6.27 8.03 -27.26
CA PHE A 489 -5.38 8.15 -26.12
C PHE A 489 -5.01 9.59 -25.78
N LEU A 490 -4.75 10.42 -26.79
CA LEU A 490 -4.47 11.84 -26.61
C LEU A 490 -5.71 12.59 -26.09
N ALA A 491 -6.89 12.29 -26.64
CA ALA A 491 -8.15 12.90 -26.19
C ALA A 491 -8.60 12.43 -24.80
N GLY A 492 -8.22 11.21 -24.39
CA GLY A 492 -8.59 10.63 -23.09
C GLY A 492 -7.69 11.04 -21.92
N ARG A 493 -6.59 11.76 -22.18
CA ARG A 493 -5.66 12.21 -21.13
C ARG A 493 -6.07 13.55 -20.56
N LYS A 494 -6.01 13.65 -19.23
CA LYS A 494 -6.04 14.96 -18.58
C LYS A 494 -4.69 15.66 -18.73
N VAL A 495 -4.65 16.71 -19.54
CA VAL A 495 -3.43 17.51 -19.73
C VAL A 495 -3.41 18.61 -18.68
N ARG A 496 -2.27 18.78 -18.02
CA ARG A 496 -2.02 19.85 -17.05
C ARG A 496 -1.03 20.82 -17.67
N ASP A 497 -1.44 22.06 -17.86
CA ASP A 497 -0.52 23.10 -18.30
C ASP A 497 0.32 23.64 -17.10
N PRO A 498 1.37 24.44 -17.34
CA PRO A 498 2.15 25.08 -16.28
C PRO A 498 1.36 26.04 -15.38
N GLY A 499 0.15 26.44 -15.80
CA GLY A 499 -0.79 27.28 -15.06
C GLY A 499 -1.83 26.50 -14.22
N ASP A 500 -1.73 25.17 -14.17
CA ASP A 500 -2.66 24.25 -13.50
C ASP A 500 -4.08 24.20 -14.08
N ASN A 501 -4.26 24.60 -15.35
CA ASN A 501 -5.50 24.31 -16.06
C ASN A 501 -5.54 22.82 -16.43
N ARG A 502 -6.73 22.22 -16.29
CA ARG A 502 -6.97 20.80 -16.58
C ARG A 502 -8.17 20.68 -17.51
N THR A 503 -7.99 19.99 -18.63
CA THR A 503 -9.08 19.39 -19.43
C THR A 503 -9.04 17.90 -19.23
#